data_AF-A0A1Q6U3F4-F1
#
_entry.id   AF-A0A1Q6U3F4-F1
#
_cell.length_a   1.000
_cell.length_b   1.000
_cell.length_c   1.000
_cell.angle_alpha   90.00
_cell.angle_beta   90.00
_cell.angle_gamma   90.00
#
_symmetry.space_group_name_H-M   'P 1'
#
loop_
_entity.id
_entity.type
_entity.pdbx_description
1 polymer ?
#
loop_
_entity_poly.entity_id
_entity_poly.type
_entity_poly.pdbx_seq_one_letter_code
_entity_poly.pdbx_strand_id
1 'polypeptide(L)'
;MKISTLCKYIDQPMILNKLDQKMPALLIGAGGTFGIADSFRLNQKKDGHKPVDEKQKFLKNMIVISSTIGASLLGTRGLKIGGKKIFGGLMERVPFSELQKVQTEAVEKFLQKTNIKDQNILKALETAKLQELSPKQIDLLIGNLPKSPEKEELFSVILPEKKNLNSKEIFSEIKRLSLLGLIPVTGGVAGGIIADKTTHTDSKKQTANKVKEGLYQYLANIFLCNVGAGTALFLSERLEKANKIKPLTPMKKLAVIMAGITATGIVGGSYIANYVSKKCINPLFGEKKNNKGIYNERKPEAIDIALHADDIATAGILSGFKWIEPALPFMYFVSGYRAGIGYRNGHHGHKKDVNNEKDIPLQSLAEHDNQIKEVTKILYNVQNKY
;
A
#
# COMPACT_ATOMS: atom_id res chain seq x y z
N MET A 1 5.84 -10.19 24.37
CA MET A 1 5.53 -10.87 23.09
C MET A 1 6.69 -10.62 22.14
N LYS A 2 7.29 -11.65 21.53
CA LYS A 2 8.45 -11.46 20.62
C LYS A 2 7.96 -10.84 19.31
N ILE A 3 8.73 -9.91 18.73
CA ILE A 3 8.39 -9.25 17.45
C ILE A 3 8.17 -10.29 16.35
N SER A 4 8.99 -11.34 16.32
CA SER A 4 8.86 -12.46 15.37
C SER A 4 7.51 -13.18 15.45
N THR A 5 6.95 -13.31 16.65
CA THR A 5 5.67 -14.00 16.90
C THR A 5 4.50 -13.14 16.46
N LEU A 6 4.55 -11.83 16.73
CA LEU A 6 3.60 -10.89 16.16
C LEU A 6 3.67 -10.93 14.64
N CYS A 7 4.87 -11.08 14.07
CA CYS A 7 5.00 -11.17 12.63
C CYS A 7 4.32 -12.44 12.08
N LYS A 8 4.62 -13.59 12.67
CA LYS A 8 3.98 -14.84 12.30
C LYS A 8 2.47 -14.82 12.49
N TYR A 9 1.96 -14.10 13.49
CA TYR A 9 0.53 -13.96 13.74
C TYR A 9 -0.20 -13.25 12.60
N ILE A 10 0.31 -12.08 12.18
CA ILE A 10 -0.33 -11.27 11.12
C ILE A 10 -0.22 -11.97 9.76
N ASP A 11 0.82 -12.78 9.54
CA ASP A 11 1.06 -13.54 8.31
C ASP A 11 0.27 -14.83 8.15
N GLN A 12 -0.51 -15.21 9.16
CA GLN A 12 -1.31 -16.42 9.06
C GLN A 12 -2.25 -16.32 7.87
N PRO A 13 -2.28 -17.33 6.97
CA PRO A 13 -3.18 -17.31 5.83
C PRO A 13 -4.63 -17.01 6.20
N MET A 14 -5.08 -17.45 7.38
CA MET A 14 -6.42 -17.18 7.90
C MET A 14 -6.66 -15.68 8.17
N ILE A 15 -5.70 -15.00 8.78
CA ILE A 15 -5.75 -13.55 9.03
C ILE A 15 -5.73 -12.80 7.69
N LEU A 16 -4.86 -13.20 6.77
CA LEU A 16 -4.75 -12.61 5.44
C LEU A 16 -6.05 -12.74 4.65
N ASN A 17 -6.69 -13.92 4.73
CA ASN A 17 -7.98 -14.18 4.10
C ASN A 17 -9.08 -13.28 4.69
N LYS A 18 -9.16 -13.18 6.02
CA LYS A 18 -10.10 -12.28 6.70
C LYS A 18 -9.87 -10.82 6.30
N LEU A 19 -8.61 -10.40 6.16
CA LEU A 19 -8.27 -9.06 5.71
C LEU A 19 -8.73 -8.80 4.27
N ASP A 20 -8.47 -9.72 3.33
CA ASP A 20 -8.95 -9.62 1.95
C ASP A 20 -10.49 -9.56 1.86
N GLN A 21 -11.17 -10.39 2.65
CA GLN A 21 -12.64 -10.41 2.71
C GLN A 21 -13.20 -9.08 3.25
N LYS A 22 -12.59 -8.52 4.30
CA LYS A 22 -12.99 -7.25 4.93
C LYS A 22 -12.51 -6.02 4.15
N MET A 23 -11.62 -6.16 3.17
CA MET A 23 -11.05 -5.05 2.40
C MET A 23 -12.08 -4.08 1.79
N PRO A 24 -13.22 -4.52 1.22
CA PRO A 24 -14.25 -3.60 0.74
C PRO A 24 -14.86 -2.77 1.86
N ALA A 25 -15.16 -3.39 3.01
CA ALA A 25 -15.71 -2.68 4.15
C ALA A 25 -14.69 -1.70 4.73
N LEU A 26 -13.40 -2.07 4.76
CA LEU A 26 -12.31 -1.20 5.20
C LEU A 26 -12.14 -0.01 4.25
N LEU A 27 -12.16 -0.23 2.93
CA LEU A 27 -12.11 0.82 1.91
C LEU A 27 -13.30 1.78 2.02
N ILE A 28 -14.52 1.26 2.20
CA ILE A 28 -15.73 2.08 2.37
C ILE A 28 -15.68 2.87 3.67
N GLY A 29 -15.34 2.22 4.78
CA GLY A 29 -15.29 2.84 6.10
C GLY A 29 -14.21 3.93 6.17
N ALA A 30 -12.97 3.58 5.83
CA ALA A 30 -11.85 4.52 5.87
C ALA A 30 -11.93 5.57 4.76
N GLY A 31 -12.40 5.22 3.56
CA GLY A 31 -12.65 6.19 2.50
C GLY A 31 -13.73 7.18 2.88
N GLY A 32 -14.82 6.70 3.48
CA GLY A 32 -15.90 7.55 4.00
C GLY A 32 -15.43 8.50 5.11
N THR A 33 -14.69 8.01 6.10
CA THR A 33 -14.15 8.87 7.18
C THR A 33 -13.13 9.86 6.65
N PHE A 34 -12.26 9.47 5.72
CA PHE A 34 -11.28 10.37 5.10
C PHE A 34 -11.97 11.47 4.28
N GLY A 35 -12.99 11.12 3.48
CA GLY A 35 -13.77 12.07 2.71
C GLY A 35 -14.55 13.05 3.56
N ILE A 36 -15.13 12.57 4.67
CA ILE A 36 -15.80 13.40 5.67
C ILE A 36 -14.78 14.35 6.31
N ALA A 37 -13.67 13.83 6.83
CA ALA A 37 -12.64 14.62 7.49
C ALA A 37 -12.03 15.68 6.57
N ASP A 38 -11.74 15.36 5.31
CA ASP A 38 -11.22 16.32 4.33
C ASP A 38 -12.26 17.39 3.96
N SER A 39 -13.53 16.99 3.86
CA SER A 39 -14.64 17.93 3.61
C SER A 39 -14.71 18.98 4.72
N PHE A 40 -14.58 18.57 5.99
CA PHE A 40 -14.66 19.45 7.17
C PHE A 40 -13.34 20.17 7.55
N ARG A 41 -12.15 19.63 7.24
CA ARG A 41 -10.84 20.20 7.66
C ARG A 41 -10.47 21.53 6.98
N LEU A 42 -10.91 21.77 5.75
CA LEU A 42 -10.59 23.01 5.02
C LEU A 42 -11.55 24.18 5.31
N ASN A 43 -12.48 24.00 6.26
CA ASN A 43 -13.40 25.05 6.72
C ASN A 43 -12.80 25.94 7.82
N GLN A 44 -11.52 25.77 8.19
CA GLN A 44 -10.83 26.78 9.00
C GLN A 44 -10.61 28.02 8.13
N LYS A 45 -11.50 29.00 8.34
CA LYS A 45 -11.51 30.34 7.74
C LYS A 45 -10.08 30.88 7.63
N LYS A 46 -9.58 31.02 6.40
CA LYS A 46 -8.58 32.04 6.09
C LYS A 46 -9.31 33.18 5.38
N ASP A 47 -9.18 34.35 5.96
CA ASP A 47 -9.98 35.55 5.74
C ASP A 47 -10.31 35.86 4.27
N GLY A 48 -11.57 36.21 4.03
CA GLY A 48 -12.00 36.99 2.85
C GLY A 48 -12.53 36.23 1.63
N HIS A 49 -12.59 34.90 1.61
CA HIS A 49 -13.13 34.15 0.47
C HIS A 49 -14.55 33.61 0.69
N LYS A 50 -15.36 33.63 -0.39
CA LYS A 50 -16.72 33.07 -0.45
C LYS A 50 -16.74 31.66 0.17
N PRO A 51 -17.77 31.31 0.96
CA PRO A 51 -17.90 29.96 1.51
C PRO A 51 -17.87 28.96 0.35
N VAL A 52 -16.96 27.99 0.43
CA VAL A 52 -16.98 26.82 -0.46
C VAL A 52 -18.31 26.12 -0.20
N ASP A 53 -19.10 25.83 -1.24
CA ASP A 53 -20.35 25.08 -1.08
C ASP A 53 -20.02 23.67 -0.55
N GLU A 54 -20.29 23.48 0.74
CA GLU A 54 -19.97 22.24 1.47
C GLU A 54 -20.63 21.03 0.82
N LYS A 55 -21.83 21.21 0.24
CA LYS A 55 -22.56 20.13 -0.44
C LYS A 55 -21.89 19.73 -1.74
N GLN A 56 -21.42 20.72 -2.52
CA GLN A 56 -20.66 20.45 -3.74
C GLN A 56 -19.33 19.76 -3.43
N LYS A 57 -18.60 20.23 -2.41
CA LYS A 57 -17.33 19.62 -2.03
C LYS A 57 -17.51 18.19 -1.51
N PHE A 58 -18.53 17.96 -0.68
CA PHE A 58 -18.89 16.62 -0.22
C PHE A 58 -19.23 15.70 -1.39
N LEU A 59 -20.06 16.16 -2.33
CA LEU A 59 -20.41 15.39 -3.53
C LEU A 59 -19.19 15.05 -4.37
N LYS A 60 -18.27 16.00 -4.56
CA LYS A 60 -17.01 15.73 -5.28
C LYS A 60 -16.19 14.64 -4.61
N ASN A 61 -15.94 14.79 -3.31
CA ASN A 61 -15.17 13.83 -2.53
C ASN A 61 -15.83 12.45 -2.58
N MET A 62 -17.16 12.37 -2.45
CA MET A 62 -17.90 11.12 -2.57
C MET A 62 -17.74 10.43 -3.93
N ILE A 63 -17.80 11.19 -5.04
CA ILE A 63 -17.59 10.64 -6.39
C ILE A 63 -16.14 10.14 -6.56
N VAL A 64 -15.15 10.90 -6.09
CA VAL A 64 -13.72 10.50 -6.15
C VAL A 64 -13.47 9.26 -5.30
N ILE A 65 -14.00 9.19 -4.09
CA ILE A 65 -13.82 8.07 -3.18
C ILE A 65 -14.48 6.81 -3.76
N SER A 66 -15.75 6.91 -4.17
CA SER A 66 -16.49 5.77 -4.72
C SER A 66 -15.85 5.23 -6.01
N SER A 67 -15.41 6.10 -6.91
CA SER A 67 -14.69 5.70 -8.13
C SER A 67 -13.34 5.05 -7.83
N THR A 68 -12.57 5.59 -6.88
CA THR A 68 -11.28 5.00 -6.46
C THR A 68 -11.49 3.64 -5.80
N ILE A 69 -12.46 3.51 -4.89
CA ILE A 69 -12.82 2.22 -4.26
C ILE A 69 -13.26 1.22 -5.32
N GLY A 70 -14.15 1.62 -6.23
CA GLY A 70 -14.63 0.78 -7.32
C GLY A 70 -13.48 0.29 -8.19
N ALA A 71 -12.55 1.16 -8.55
CA ALA A 71 -11.35 0.80 -9.30
C ALA A 71 -10.42 -0.13 -8.51
N SER A 72 -10.11 0.16 -7.24
CA SER A 72 -9.32 -0.74 -6.37
C SER A 72 -9.93 -2.13 -6.29
N LEU A 73 -11.25 -2.23 -6.09
CA LEU A 73 -11.95 -3.51 -6.01
C LEU A 73 -12.00 -4.22 -7.36
N LEU A 74 -12.21 -3.52 -8.48
CA LEU A 74 -12.18 -4.13 -9.81
C LEU A 74 -10.78 -4.65 -10.16
N GLY A 75 -9.73 -3.89 -9.88
CA GLY A 75 -8.35 -4.31 -10.16
C GLY A 75 -7.94 -5.54 -9.35
N THR A 76 -8.37 -5.62 -8.10
CA THR A 76 -8.03 -6.74 -7.19
C THR A 76 -8.91 -7.95 -7.41
N ARG A 77 -10.20 -7.73 -7.69
CA ARG A 77 -11.21 -8.79 -7.70
C ARG A 77 -11.60 -9.27 -9.10
N GLY A 78 -11.32 -8.48 -10.13
CA GLY A 78 -11.79 -8.71 -11.47
C GLY A 78 -13.27 -8.39 -11.63
N LEU A 79 -13.79 -8.65 -12.83
CA LEU A 79 -15.19 -8.45 -13.15
C LEU A 79 -15.82 -9.76 -13.65
N LYS A 80 -16.98 -10.10 -13.07
CA LYS A 80 -17.82 -11.20 -13.52
C LYS A 80 -19.21 -10.65 -13.84
N ILE A 81 -19.73 -10.94 -15.03
CA ILE A 81 -21.08 -10.55 -15.47
C ILE A 81 -21.79 -11.82 -15.94
N GLY A 82 -22.99 -12.09 -15.40
CA GLY A 82 -23.78 -13.26 -15.78
C GLY A 82 -23.05 -14.59 -15.60
N GLY A 83 -22.22 -14.71 -14.55
CA GLY A 83 -21.39 -15.89 -14.29
C GLY A 83 -20.12 -16.01 -15.15
N LYS A 84 -19.97 -15.21 -16.22
CA LYS A 84 -18.77 -15.21 -17.07
C LYS A 84 -17.72 -14.24 -16.54
N LYS A 85 -16.48 -14.72 -16.41
CA LYS A 85 -15.32 -13.92 -16.00
C LYS A 85 -14.87 -13.07 -17.19
N ILE A 86 -15.05 -11.75 -17.08
CA ILE A 86 -14.67 -10.79 -18.13
C ILE A 86 -13.16 -10.54 -18.07
N PHE A 87 -12.63 -10.31 -16.87
CA PHE A 87 -11.20 -10.32 -16.60
C PHE A 87 -10.92 -10.80 -15.18
N GLY A 88 -9.72 -11.36 -14.98
CA GLY A 88 -9.26 -11.77 -13.66
C GLY A 88 -8.78 -10.60 -12.82
N GLY A 89 -9.08 -10.67 -11.52
CA GLY A 89 -8.42 -9.82 -10.56
C GLY A 89 -6.92 -10.09 -10.54
N LEU A 90 -6.14 -9.06 -10.21
CA LEU A 90 -4.68 -9.12 -10.15
C LEU A 90 -4.16 -9.71 -8.84
N MET A 91 -5.05 -9.96 -7.88
CA MET A 91 -4.71 -10.62 -6.62
C MET A 91 -5.16 -12.08 -6.62
N GLU A 92 -4.28 -12.96 -6.17
CA GLU A 92 -4.63 -14.34 -5.89
C GLU A 92 -5.52 -14.40 -4.66
N ARG A 93 -6.64 -15.12 -4.78
CA ARG A 93 -7.60 -15.27 -3.69
C ARG A 93 -7.97 -16.72 -3.53
N VAL A 94 -7.66 -17.25 -2.35
CA VAL A 94 -8.04 -18.59 -1.94
C VAL A 94 -9.35 -18.48 -1.16
N PRO A 95 -10.42 -19.19 -1.53
CA PRO A 95 -11.62 -19.28 -0.70
C PRO A 95 -11.31 -19.78 0.71
N PHE A 96 -12.01 -19.26 1.72
CA PHE A 96 -11.79 -19.65 3.12
C PHE A 96 -11.95 -21.17 3.35
N SER A 97 -12.94 -21.79 2.71
CA SER A 97 -13.18 -23.24 2.79
C SER A 97 -12.03 -24.06 2.19
N GLU A 98 -11.44 -23.60 1.09
CA GLU A 98 -10.29 -24.24 0.46
C GLU A 98 -9.05 -24.09 1.35
N LEU A 99 -8.88 -22.93 1.98
CA LEU A 99 -7.80 -22.70 2.93
C LEU A 99 -7.92 -23.62 4.16
N GLN A 100 -9.11 -23.75 4.74
CA GLN A 100 -9.36 -24.67 5.86
C GLN A 100 -9.08 -26.12 5.47
N LYS A 101 -9.47 -26.53 4.25
CA LYS A 101 -9.19 -27.88 3.74
C LYS A 101 -7.68 -28.15 3.67
N VAL A 102 -6.92 -27.25 3.05
CA VAL A 102 -5.46 -27.39 2.91
C VAL A 102 -4.78 -27.39 4.28
N GLN A 103 -5.21 -26.55 5.22
CA GLN A 103 -4.67 -26.53 6.58
C GLN A 103 -5.03 -27.80 7.36
N THR A 104 -6.26 -28.30 7.22
CA THR A 104 -6.70 -29.55 7.84
C THR A 104 -5.86 -30.72 7.36
N GLU A 105 -5.71 -30.87 6.04
CA GLU A 105 -4.87 -31.91 5.43
C GLU A 105 -3.41 -31.83 5.91
N ALA A 106 -2.84 -30.63 6.01
CA ALA A 106 -1.48 -30.44 6.49
C ALA A 106 -1.30 -30.85 7.96
N VAL A 107 -2.25 -30.48 8.83
CA VAL A 107 -2.24 -30.87 10.24
C VAL A 107 -2.41 -32.37 10.40
N GLU A 108 -3.37 -32.98 9.70
CA GLU A 108 -3.61 -34.42 9.78
C GLU A 108 -2.41 -35.23 9.28
N LYS A 109 -1.80 -34.82 8.16
CA LYS A 109 -0.57 -35.43 7.64
C LYS A 109 0.58 -35.33 8.64
N PHE A 110 0.72 -34.21 9.33
CA PHE A 110 1.72 -34.02 10.38
C PHE A 110 1.46 -34.95 11.57
N LEU A 111 0.21 -35.03 12.05
CA LEU A 111 -0.17 -35.90 13.17
C LEU A 111 -0.03 -37.39 12.85
N GLN A 112 -0.27 -37.81 11.61
CA GLN A 112 -0.06 -39.20 11.18
C GLN A 112 1.42 -39.60 11.18
N LYS A 113 2.32 -38.66 10.87
CA LYS A 113 3.77 -38.91 10.78
C LYS A 113 4.52 -38.70 12.09
N THR A 114 3.90 -38.10 13.10
CA THR A 114 4.58 -37.71 14.34
C THR A 114 3.84 -38.24 15.57
N ASN A 115 4.58 -38.62 16.62
CA ASN A 115 4.01 -39.13 17.87
C ASN A 115 3.88 -38.02 18.93
N ILE A 116 3.20 -36.93 18.58
CA ILE A 116 2.97 -35.79 19.49
C ILE A 116 1.89 -36.18 20.51
N LYS A 117 2.24 -36.14 21.80
CA LYS A 117 1.31 -36.47 22.91
C LYS A 117 0.93 -35.27 23.77
N ASP A 118 1.58 -34.13 23.60
CA ASP A 118 1.31 -32.92 24.37
C ASP A 118 -0.07 -32.35 23.99
N GLN A 119 -1.00 -32.33 24.95
CA GLN A 119 -2.37 -31.87 24.74
C GLN A 119 -2.47 -30.39 24.36
N ASN A 120 -1.54 -29.54 24.81
CA ASN A 120 -1.54 -28.12 24.44
C ASN A 120 -1.09 -27.93 22.99
N ILE A 121 -0.12 -28.73 22.54
CA ILE A 121 0.30 -28.75 21.13
C ILE A 121 -0.83 -29.28 20.25
N LEU A 122 -1.50 -30.37 20.65
CA LEU A 122 -2.63 -30.91 19.90
C LEU A 122 -3.79 -29.91 19.79
N LYS A 123 -4.15 -29.23 20.88
CA LYS A 123 -5.18 -28.16 20.84
C LYS A 123 -4.80 -27.01 19.90
N ALA A 124 -3.52 -26.61 19.89
CA ALA A 124 -3.04 -25.59 18.97
C ALA A 124 -3.13 -26.06 17.51
N LEU A 125 -2.76 -27.32 17.22
CA LEU A 125 -2.86 -27.90 15.88
C LEU A 125 -4.32 -28.02 15.41
N GLU A 126 -5.24 -28.47 16.27
CA GLU A 126 -6.68 -28.49 15.97
C GLU A 126 -7.23 -27.08 15.70
N THR A 127 -6.78 -26.08 16.46
CA THR A 127 -7.13 -24.67 16.19
C THR A 127 -6.68 -24.27 14.78
N ALA A 128 -5.45 -24.64 14.39
CA ALA A 128 -4.87 -24.28 13.09
C ALA A 128 -5.66 -24.83 11.88
N LYS A 129 -6.47 -25.87 12.07
CA LYS A 129 -7.33 -26.42 11.00
C LYS A 129 -8.48 -25.48 10.63
N LEU A 130 -9.04 -24.80 11.63
CA LEU A 130 -10.32 -24.10 11.51
C LEU A 130 -10.21 -22.59 11.68
N GLN A 131 -9.21 -22.11 12.43
CA GLN A 131 -9.08 -20.72 12.87
C GLN A 131 -7.62 -20.26 12.89
N GLU A 132 -7.41 -18.96 13.09
CA GLU A 132 -6.10 -18.39 13.38
C GLU A 132 -5.58 -18.85 14.74
N LEU A 133 -4.27 -19.08 14.80
CA LEU A 133 -3.53 -19.30 16.02
C LEU A 133 -3.34 -17.99 16.76
N SER A 134 -3.50 -18.01 18.09
CA SER A 134 -3.08 -16.91 18.94
C SER A 134 -1.56 -16.79 19.00
N PRO A 135 -0.99 -15.61 19.34
CA PRO A 135 0.46 -15.46 19.50
C PRO A 135 1.07 -16.46 20.50
N LYS A 136 0.35 -16.83 21.55
CA LYS A 136 0.79 -17.84 22.54
C LYS A 136 0.88 -19.24 21.92
N GLN A 137 -0.09 -19.62 21.09
CA GLN A 137 -0.07 -20.90 20.38
C GLN A 137 1.05 -20.93 19.33
N ILE A 138 1.32 -19.81 18.65
CA ILE A 138 2.45 -19.70 17.72
C ILE A 138 3.77 -19.91 18.45
N ASP A 139 3.99 -19.22 19.59
CA ASP A 139 5.19 -19.40 20.41
C ASP A 139 5.34 -20.86 20.87
N LEU A 140 4.24 -21.49 21.29
CA LEU A 140 4.20 -22.89 21.69
C LEU A 140 4.64 -23.81 20.54
N LEU A 141 4.05 -23.69 19.35
CA LEU A 141 4.36 -24.53 18.20
C LEU A 141 5.79 -24.32 17.69
N ILE A 142 6.25 -23.06 17.63
CA ILE A 142 7.61 -22.75 17.17
C ILE A 142 8.65 -23.31 18.15
N GLY A 143 8.44 -23.11 19.45
CA GLY A 143 9.38 -23.48 20.50
C GLY A 143 9.44 -24.97 20.80
N ASN A 144 8.32 -25.69 20.69
CA ASN A 144 8.22 -27.05 21.22
C ASN A 144 8.16 -28.15 20.15
N LEU A 145 7.87 -27.82 18.88
CA LEU A 145 7.96 -28.82 17.80
C LEU A 145 9.42 -29.05 17.40
N PRO A 146 9.89 -30.31 17.28
CA PRO A 146 11.25 -30.60 16.83
C PRO A 146 11.46 -30.14 15.39
N LYS A 147 12.69 -29.74 15.05
CA LYS A 147 13.03 -29.45 13.65
C LYS A 147 12.98 -30.75 12.86
N SER A 148 12.07 -30.85 11.90
CA SER A 148 11.93 -31.99 11.02
C SER A 148 11.33 -31.55 9.67
N PRO A 149 11.51 -32.33 8.60
CA PRO A 149 10.87 -32.06 7.31
C PRO A 149 9.34 -31.94 7.42
N GLU A 150 8.72 -32.71 8.32
CA GLU A 150 7.27 -32.66 8.57
C GLU A 150 6.85 -31.35 9.22
N LYS A 151 7.65 -30.80 10.15
CA LYS A 151 7.41 -29.48 10.73
C LYS A 151 7.50 -28.39 9.66
N GLU A 152 8.50 -28.46 8.78
CA GLU A 152 8.68 -27.50 7.69
C GLU A 152 7.52 -27.56 6.69
N GLU A 153 7.07 -28.77 6.33
CA GLU A 153 5.90 -28.99 5.48
C GLU A 153 4.64 -28.40 6.12
N LEU A 154 4.37 -28.68 7.40
CA LEU A 154 3.25 -28.10 8.14
C LEU A 154 3.33 -26.58 8.17
N PHE A 155 4.48 -26.02 8.57
CA PHE A 155 4.66 -24.58 8.73
C PHE A 155 4.62 -23.84 7.39
N SER A 156 5.00 -24.47 6.28
CA SER A 156 4.84 -23.89 4.95
C SER A 156 3.38 -23.51 4.63
N VAL A 157 2.44 -24.22 5.27
CA VAL A 157 0.99 -24.02 5.13
C VAL A 157 0.43 -23.13 6.23
N ILE A 158 0.63 -23.46 7.52
CA ILE A 158 -0.06 -22.74 8.62
C ILE A 158 0.69 -21.50 9.12
N LEU A 159 2.02 -21.47 9.00
CA LEU A 159 2.89 -20.38 9.49
C LEU A 159 4.02 -20.09 8.50
N PRO A 160 3.70 -19.71 7.24
CA PRO A 160 4.65 -19.74 6.12
C PRO A 160 5.94 -18.99 6.44
N GLU A 161 7.08 -19.55 6.03
CA GLU A 161 8.38 -18.90 6.23
C GLU A 161 8.56 -17.66 5.37
N LYS A 162 9.50 -16.80 5.80
CA LYS A 162 9.83 -15.57 5.09
C LYS A 162 10.38 -15.95 3.72
N LYS A 163 9.80 -15.40 2.64
CA LYS A 163 10.45 -15.46 1.33
C LYS A 163 11.68 -14.54 1.37
N ASN A 164 12.86 -15.10 1.18
CA ASN A 164 14.06 -14.30 0.89
C ASN A 164 13.93 -13.75 -0.54
N LEU A 165 13.32 -12.57 -0.66
CA LEU A 165 13.16 -11.91 -1.95
C LEU A 165 14.53 -11.70 -2.61
N ASN A 166 14.63 -12.14 -3.86
CA ASN A 166 15.72 -11.82 -4.77
C ASN A 166 15.25 -10.82 -5.84
N SER A 167 16.20 -10.27 -6.59
CA SER A 167 15.88 -9.30 -7.64
C SER A 167 14.91 -9.85 -8.70
N LYS A 168 15.05 -11.12 -9.09
CA LYS A 168 14.21 -11.77 -10.10
C LYS A 168 12.74 -11.85 -9.67
N GLU A 169 12.50 -12.20 -8.41
CA GLU A 169 11.15 -12.25 -7.82
C GLU A 169 10.49 -10.88 -7.80
N ILE A 170 11.23 -9.82 -7.42
CA ILE A 170 10.72 -8.45 -7.46
C ILE A 170 10.36 -8.07 -8.90
N PHE A 171 11.27 -8.28 -9.85
CA PHE A 171 11.03 -7.96 -11.26
C PHE A 171 9.86 -8.72 -11.87
N SER A 172 9.63 -9.98 -11.48
CA SER A 172 8.46 -10.75 -11.96
C SER A 172 7.13 -10.18 -11.48
N GLU A 173 7.12 -9.50 -10.33
CA GLU A 173 5.92 -8.94 -9.72
C GLU A 173 5.65 -7.50 -10.15
N ILE A 174 6.66 -6.75 -10.63
CA ILE A 174 6.54 -5.33 -11.01
C ILE A 174 5.32 -5.08 -11.88
N LYS A 175 5.10 -5.87 -12.94
CA LYS A 175 3.98 -5.63 -13.85
C LYS A 175 2.63 -5.70 -13.14
N ARG A 176 2.43 -6.73 -12.31
CA ARG A 176 1.18 -6.98 -11.58
C ARG A 176 0.92 -5.85 -10.57
N LEU A 177 1.95 -5.48 -9.80
CA LEU A 177 1.89 -4.43 -8.79
C LEU A 177 1.67 -3.03 -9.38
N SER A 178 2.37 -2.75 -10.49
CA SER A 178 2.20 -1.50 -11.22
C SER A 178 0.78 -1.36 -11.73
N LEU A 179 0.19 -2.44 -12.24
CA LEU A 179 -1.19 -2.41 -12.71
C LEU A 179 -2.18 -2.31 -11.54
N LEU A 180 -1.92 -2.99 -10.43
CA LEU A 180 -2.69 -2.88 -9.18
C LEU A 180 -2.73 -1.45 -8.64
N GLY A 181 -1.65 -0.68 -8.76
CA GLY A 181 -1.62 0.73 -8.37
C GLY A 181 -2.12 1.69 -9.45
N LEU A 182 -1.91 1.39 -10.74
CA LEU A 182 -2.40 2.23 -11.83
C LEU A 182 -3.93 2.31 -11.89
N ILE A 183 -4.62 1.18 -11.67
CA ILE A 183 -6.07 1.10 -11.72
C ILE A 183 -6.75 2.09 -10.75
N PRO A 184 -6.47 2.09 -9.44
CA PRO A 184 -7.06 3.07 -8.53
C PRO A 184 -6.62 4.50 -8.80
N VAL A 185 -5.39 4.74 -9.26
CA VAL A 185 -4.95 6.08 -9.68
C VAL A 185 -5.79 6.61 -10.84
N THR A 186 -5.95 5.81 -11.90
CA THR A 186 -6.78 6.17 -13.06
C THR A 186 -8.25 6.30 -12.69
N GLY A 187 -8.76 5.42 -11.83
CA GLY A 187 -10.12 5.51 -11.28
C GLY A 187 -10.35 6.81 -10.51
N GLY A 188 -9.41 7.20 -9.66
CA GLY A 188 -9.45 8.47 -8.94
C GLY A 188 -9.43 9.68 -9.87
N VAL A 189 -8.52 9.71 -10.85
CA VAL A 189 -8.46 10.81 -11.86
C VAL A 189 -9.77 10.91 -12.64
N ALA A 190 -10.28 9.79 -13.16
CA ALA A 190 -11.54 9.75 -13.90
C ALA A 190 -12.72 10.20 -13.04
N GLY A 191 -12.80 9.71 -11.80
CA GLY A 191 -13.78 10.13 -10.82
C GLY A 191 -13.72 11.61 -10.50
N GLY A 192 -12.51 12.16 -10.36
CA GLY A 192 -12.31 13.60 -10.16
C GLY A 192 -12.78 14.44 -11.32
N ILE A 193 -12.57 13.99 -12.56
CA ILE A 193 -13.07 14.67 -13.76
C ILE A 193 -14.60 14.62 -13.82
N ILE A 194 -15.21 13.47 -13.51
CA ILE A 194 -16.67 13.32 -13.44
C ILE A 194 -17.23 14.22 -12.33
N ALA A 195 -16.60 14.23 -11.16
CA ALA A 195 -16.99 15.06 -10.03
C ALA A 195 -17.00 16.55 -10.39
N ASP A 196 -15.98 17.04 -11.08
CA ASP A 196 -15.92 18.42 -11.53
C ASP A 196 -17.05 18.75 -12.53
N LYS A 197 -17.32 17.86 -13.48
CA LYS A 197 -18.41 18.03 -14.47
C LYS A 197 -19.79 18.04 -13.79
N THR A 198 -20.04 17.11 -12.89
CA THR A 198 -21.31 16.98 -12.15
C THR A 198 -21.58 18.19 -11.26
N THR A 199 -20.52 18.85 -10.78
CA THR A 199 -20.64 20.04 -9.92
C THR A 199 -20.41 21.35 -10.67
N HIS A 200 -20.28 21.32 -12.00
CA HIS A 200 -20.06 22.50 -12.85
C HIS A 200 -18.84 23.35 -12.43
N THR A 201 -17.76 22.68 -12.05
CA THR A 201 -16.50 23.31 -11.63
C THR A 201 -15.32 22.91 -12.50
N ASP A 202 -15.60 22.19 -13.60
CA ASP A 202 -14.58 21.69 -14.51
C ASP A 202 -13.80 22.83 -15.16
N SER A 203 -12.49 22.62 -15.22
CA SER A 203 -11.58 23.53 -15.91
C SER A 203 -10.36 22.77 -16.38
N LYS A 204 -9.75 23.24 -17.48
CA LYS A 204 -8.52 22.64 -18.03
C LYS A 204 -7.41 22.51 -16.97
N LYS A 205 -7.28 23.52 -16.10
CA LYS A 205 -6.32 23.53 -14.99
C LYS A 205 -6.61 22.46 -13.94
N GLN A 206 -7.87 22.27 -13.55
CA GLN A 206 -8.23 21.24 -12.58
C GLN A 206 -8.03 19.84 -13.15
N THR A 207 -8.39 19.61 -14.42
CA THR A 207 -8.09 18.36 -15.12
C THR A 207 -6.58 18.12 -15.20
N ALA A 208 -5.80 19.13 -15.59
CA ALA A 208 -4.35 19.03 -15.66
C ALA A 208 -3.74 18.65 -14.30
N ASN A 209 -4.16 19.30 -13.21
CA ASN A 209 -3.66 18.98 -11.87
C ASN A 209 -3.96 17.53 -11.45
N LYS A 210 -5.16 17.01 -11.76
CA LYS A 210 -5.52 15.61 -11.50
C LYS A 210 -4.63 14.64 -12.27
N VAL A 211 -4.39 14.92 -13.57
CA VAL A 211 -3.51 14.09 -14.40
C VAL A 211 -2.06 14.15 -13.93
N LYS A 212 -1.53 15.33 -13.57
CA LYS A 212 -0.17 15.48 -13.03
C LYS A 212 0.00 14.75 -11.69
N GLU A 213 -0.98 14.88 -10.81
CA GLU A 213 -0.92 14.20 -9.52
C GLU A 213 -1.06 12.70 -9.70
N GLY A 214 -1.95 12.23 -10.58
CA GLY A 214 -2.01 10.80 -10.94
C GLY A 214 -0.69 10.28 -11.51
N LEU A 215 -0.05 11.04 -12.40
CA LEU A 215 1.26 10.68 -12.93
C LEU A 215 2.34 10.63 -11.83
N TYR A 216 2.33 11.61 -10.92
CA TYR A 216 3.26 11.64 -9.80
C TYR A 216 3.05 10.45 -8.86
N GLN A 217 1.81 10.21 -8.42
CA GLN A 217 1.48 9.08 -7.55
C GLN A 217 1.83 7.73 -8.21
N TYR A 218 1.53 7.57 -9.50
CA TYR A 218 1.88 6.33 -10.21
C TYR A 218 3.39 6.15 -10.39
N LEU A 219 4.12 7.17 -10.86
CA LEU A 219 5.55 7.03 -11.13
C LEU A 219 6.37 7.04 -9.85
N ALA A 220 6.19 8.06 -9.01
CA ALA A 220 7.00 8.29 -7.83
C ALA A 220 6.64 7.34 -6.69
N ASN A 221 5.36 7.01 -6.48
CA ASN A 221 4.90 6.24 -5.31
C ASN A 221 4.61 4.75 -5.60
N ILE A 222 4.45 4.33 -6.87
CA ILE A 222 4.09 2.94 -7.20
C ILE A 222 5.15 2.27 -8.10
N PHE A 223 5.39 2.81 -9.29
CA PHE A 223 6.16 2.12 -10.33
C PHE A 223 7.67 2.15 -10.05
N LEU A 224 8.26 3.34 -9.91
CA LEU A 224 9.71 3.48 -9.86
C LEU A 224 10.32 3.06 -8.53
N CYS A 225 9.52 2.96 -7.46
CA CYS A 225 9.94 2.39 -6.18
C CYS A 225 10.28 0.90 -6.35
N ASN A 226 9.36 0.15 -6.95
CA ASN A 226 9.54 -1.27 -7.22
C ASN A 226 10.70 -1.53 -8.20
N VAL A 227 10.83 -0.71 -9.25
CA VAL A 227 11.98 -0.76 -10.18
C VAL A 227 13.29 -0.44 -9.46
N GLY A 228 13.30 0.58 -8.60
CA GLY A 228 14.45 0.97 -7.80
C GLY A 228 14.90 -0.12 -6.83
N ALA A 229 13.95 -0.71 -6.11
CA ALA A 229 14.18 -1.84 -5.21
C ALA A 229 14.80 -3.04 -5.93
N GLY A 230 14.17 -3.46 -7.04
CA GLY A 230 14.64 -4.59 -7.85
C GLY A 230 16.02 -4.35 -8.45
N THR A 231 16.28 -3.13 -8.96
CA THR A 231 17.56 -2.76 -9.56
C THR A 231 18.67 -2.72 -8.52
N ALA A 232 18.41 -2.12 -7.35
CA ALA A 232 19.39 -2.05 -6.28
C ALA A 232 19.78 -3.45 -5.77
N LEU A 233 18.79 -4.33 -5.58
CA LEU A 233 19.08 -5.73 -5.24
C LEU A 233 19.83 -6.46 -6.33
N PHE A 234 19.45 -6.29 -7.60
CA PHE A 234 20.12 -6.94 -8.72
C PHE A 234 21.61 -6.57 -8.80
N LEU A 235 21.90 -5.27 -8.65
CA LEU A 235 23.29 -4.79 -8.63
C LEU A 235 24.05 -5.37 -7.44
N SER A 236 23.41 -5.43 -6.27
CA SER A 236 24.04 -5.99 -5.08
C SER A 236 24.29 -7.50 -5.20
N GLU A 237 23.33 -8.27 -5.69
CA GLU A 237 23.47 -9.70 -5.97
C GLU A 237 24.57 -9.98 -7.00
N ARG A 238 24.74 -9.12 -8.02
CA ARG A 238 25.85 -9.23 -8.97
C ARG A 238 27.21 -8.97 -8.32
N LEU A 239 27.29 -7.98 -7.44
CA LEU A 239 28.53 -7.69 -6.70
C LEU A 239 28.88 -8.82 -5.72
N GLU A 240 27.87 -9.43 -5.10
CA GLU A 240 28.02 -10.60 -4.22
C GLU A 240 28.55 -11.80 -5.03
N LYS A 241 27.93 -12.12 -6.18
CA LYS A 241 28.39 -13.20 -7.07
C LYS A 241 29.80 -12.96 -7.62
N ALA A 242 30.20 -11.71 -7.82
CA ALA A 242 31.54 -11.34 -8.26
C ALA A 242 32.58 -11.32 -7.12
N ASN A 243 32.22 -11.77 -5.91
CA ASN A 243 33.05 -11.73 -4.69
C ASN A 243 33.58 -10.33 -4.33
N LYS A 244 32.94 -9.26 -4.82
CA LYS A 244 33.32 -7.86 -4.53
C LYS A 244 32.75 -7.38 -3.21
N ILE A 245 31.64 -7.98 -2.76
CA ILE A 245 31.03 -7.72 -1.45
C ILE A 245 30.71 -9.04 -0.75
N LYS A 246 30.65 -9.03 0.58
CA LYS A 246 30.21 -10.18 1.37
C LYS A 246 28.71 -10.40 1.21
N PRO A 247 28.22 -11.66 1.35
CA PRO A 247 26.80 -11.96 1.36
C PRO A 247 26.01 -11.05 2.28
N LEU A 248 24.95 -10.46 1.74
CA LEU A 248 24.16 -9.49 2.48
C LEU A 248 23.24 -10.17 3.49
N THR A 249 23.31 -9.72 4.73
CA THR A 249 22.29 -10.05 5.74
C THR A 249 20.95 -9.41 5.35
N PRO A 250 19.81 -9.91 5.86
CA PRO A 250 18.50 -9.32 5.58
C PRO A 250 18.44 -7.81 5.83
N MET A 251 19.04 -7.33 6.92
CA MET A 251 19.10 -5.89 7.23
C MET A 251 19.89 -5.08 6.21
N LYS A 252 20.97 -5.65 5.63
CA LYS A 252 21.72 -4.95 4.58
C LYS A 252 20.98 -4.99 3.24
N LYS A 253 20.30 -6.08 2.91
CA LYS A 253 19.42 -6.15 1.73
C LYS A 253 18.30 -5.11 1.80
N LEU A 254 17.71 -4.92 2.98
CA LEU A 254 16.74 -3.86 3.22
C LEU A 254 17.33 -2.48 2.95
N ALA A 255 18.50 -2.18 3.51
CA ALA A 255 19.14 -0.87 3.31
C ALA A 255 19.40 -0.60 1.82
N VAL A 256 19.83 -1.62 1.06
CA VAL A 256 20.01 -1.54 -0.39
C VAL A 256 18.69 -1.25 -1.11
N ILE A 257 17.61 -1.96 -0.75
CA ILE A 257 16.27 -1.73 -1.31
C ILE A 257 15.80 -0.29 -1.04
N MET A 258 15.88 0.15 0.22
CA MET A 258 15.44 1.49 0.63
C MET A 258 16.25 2.59 -0.08
N ALA A 259 17.54 2.36 -0.28
CA ALA A 259 18.37 3.26 -1.08
C ALA A 259 17.91 3.29 -2.55
N GLY A 260 17.61 2.13 -3.14
CA GLY A 260 17.08 2.01 -4.49
C GLY A 260 15.73 2.72 -4.68
N ILE A 261 14.80 2.53 -3.74
CA ILE A 261 13.49 3.19 -3.72
C ILE A 261 13.67 4.71 -3.58
N THR A 262 14.50 5.16 -2.64
CA THR A 262 14.74 6.60 -2.44
C THR A 262 15.33 7.24 -3.69
N ALA A 263 16.35 6.62 -4.29
CA ALA A 263 17.00 7.17 -5.48
C ALA A 263 16.07 7.16 -6.70
N THR A 264 15.36 6.05 -6.94
CA THR A 264 14.61 5.84 -8.20
C THR A 264 13.15 6.25 -8.08
N GLY A 265 12.47 5.86 -7.01
CA GLY A 265 11.08 6.21 -6.73
C GLY A 265 10.94 7.68 -6.32
N ILE A 266 11.47 8.03 -5.13
CA ILE A 266 11.31 9.39 -4.59
C ILE A 266 11.98 10.42 -5.49
N VAL A 267 13.30 10.31 -5.70
CA VAL A 267 14.05 11.36 -6.42
C VAL A 267 13.82 11.26 -7.93
N GLY A 268 14.07 10.08 -8.52
CA GLY A 268 13.91 9.85 -9.95
C GLY A 268 12.48 9.99 -10.43
N GLY A 269 11.52 9.38 -9.74
CA GLY A 269 10.10 9.44 -10.11
C GLY A 269 9.51 10.83 -9.95
N SER A 270 9.86 11.57 -8.90
CA SER A 270 9.48 12.99 -8.80
C SER A 270 10.03 13.81 -9.96
N TYR A 271 11.29 13.58 -10.34
CA TYR A 271 11.91 14.28 -11.47
C TYR A 271 11.18 13.98 -12.78
N ILE A 272 10.96 12.70 -13.09
CA ILE A 272 10.28 12.29 -14.34
C ILE A 272 8.84 12.80 -14.36
N ALA A 273 8.09 12.64 -13.27
CA ALA A 273 6.71 13.10 -13.17
C ALA A 273 6.61 14.61 -13.39
N ASN A 274 7.48 15.40 -12.76
CA ASN A 274 7.51 16.85 -12.94
C ASN A 274 8.01 17.25 -14.34
N TYR A 275 8.96 16.50 -14.92
CA TYR A 275 9.42 16.73 -16.29
C TYR A 275 8.29 16.52 -17.32
N VAL A 276 7.59 15.38 -17.25
CA VAL A 276 6.46 15.06 -18.13
C VAL A 276 5.30 16.03 -17.89
N SER A 277 5.05 16.42 -16.64
CA SER A 277 4.07 17.46 -16.31
C SER A 277 4.38 18.77 -17.03
N LYS A 278 5.64 19.23 -16.95
CA LYS A 278 6.07 20.49 -17.57
C LYS A 278 6.11 20.45 -19.10
N LYS A 279 6.57 19.33 -19.68
CA LYS A 279 6.85 19.22 -21.12
C LYS A 279 5.68 18.69 -21.94
N CYS A 280 4.82 17.87 -21.35
CA CYS A 280 3.71 17.23 -22.05
C CYS A 280 2.36 17.72 -21.51
N ILE A 281 2.12 17.62 -20.20
CA ILE A 281 0.79 17.90 -19.64
C ILE A 281 0.47 19.40 -19.69
N ASN A 282 1.38 20.29 -19.27
CA ASN A 282 1.13 21.73 -19.28
C ASN A 282 0.78 22.24 -20.70
N PRO A 283 1.54 21.91 -21.77
CA PRO A 283 1.16 22.30 -23.13
C PRO A 283 -0.17 21.70 -23.59
N LEU A 284 -0.45 20.42 -23.29
CA LEU A 284 -1.70 19.76 -23.70
C LEU A 284 -2.95 20.44 -23.12
N PHE A 285 -2.84 21.02 -21.93
CA PHE A 285 -3.96 21.72 -21.27
C PHE A 285 -3.88 23.25 -21.41
N GLY A 286 -2.98 23.78 -22.25
CA GLY A 286 -2.85 25.21 -22.51
C GLY A 286 -2.28 26.02 -21.34
N GLU A 287 -1.62 25.38 -20.37
CA GLU A 287 -0.94 26.07 -19.29
C GLU A 287 0.39 26.67 -19.78
N LYS A 288 0.64 27.94 -19.46
CA LYS A 288 1.88 28.63 -19.85
C LYS A 288 3.09 27.85 -19.33
N LYS A 289 4.10 27.66 -20.19
CA LYS A 289 5.40 27.07 -19.81
C LYS A 289 5.96 27.88 -18.63
N ASN A 290 5.97 27.27 -17.45
CA ASN A 290 6.48 27.91 -16.25
C ASN A 290 8.01 27.79 -16.25
N ASN A 291 8.75 28.90 -16.25
CA ASN A 291 10.22 28.89 -16.29
C ASN A 291 10.87 28.43 -14.97
N LYS A 292 10.08 28.13 -13.94
CA LYS A 292 10.56 27.58 -12.66
C LYS A 292 11.17 26.18 -12.85
N GLY A 293 12.18 25.86 -12.04
CA GLY A 293 12.86 24.56 -12.03
C GLY A 293 11.91 23.38 -11.79
N ILE A 294 12.31 22.17 -12.22
CA ILE A 294 11.49 20.94 -12.18
C ILE A 294 11.02 20.60 -10.75
N TYR A 295 11.80 20.93 -9.73
CA TYR A 295 11.49 20.68 -8.32
C TYR A 295 10.47 21.65 -7.69
N ASN A 296 9.96 22.63 -8.45
CA ASN A 296 8.97 23.60 -7.96
C ASN A 296 7.52 23.19 -8.26
N GLU A 297 7.28 22.08 -8.96
CA GLU A 297 5.92 21.63 -9.26
C GLU A 297 5.30 20.76 -8.16
N ARG A 298 5.96 19.66 -7.75
CA ARG A 298 5.62 18.77 -6.61
C ARG A 298 6.89 18.42 -5.89
N LYS A 299 6.88 18.46 -4.56
CA LYS A 299 7.99 17.99 -3.74
C LYS A 299 7.57 16.78 -2.91
N PRO A 300 8.38 15.73 -2.76
CA PRO A 300 8.06 14.60 -1.88
C PRO A 300 7.61 15.04 -0.49
N GLU A 301 6.59 14.37 0.04
CA GLU A 301 6.08 14.58 1.39
C GLU A 301 6.27 13.35 2.26
N ALA A 302 6.18 13.53 3.58
CA ALA A 302 6.28 12.42 4.53
C ALA A 302 5.28 11.28 4.23
N ILE A 303 4.08 11.60 3.74
CA ILE A 303 3.12 10.57 3.31
C ILE A 303 3.55 9.82 2.05
N ASP A 304 4.23 10.50 1.11
CA ASP A 304 4.81 9.84 -0.07
C ASP A 304 5.96 8.91 0.37
N ILE A 305 6.75 9.36 1.36
CA ILE A 305 7.83 8.56 1.95
C ILE A 305 7.28 7.37 2.77
N ALA A 306 6.17 7.55 3.46
CA ALA A 306 5.49 6.48 4.20
C ALA A 306 4.90 5.43 3.26
N LEU A 307 4.41 5.84 2.08
CA LEU A 307 4.02 5.00 0.93
C LEU A 307 5.21 4.36 0.20
N HIS A 308 6.41 4.38 0.79
CA HIS A 308 7.55 3.55 0.38
C HIS A 308 7.96 2.52 1.43
N ALA A 309 7.51 2.69 2.68
CA ALA A 309 7.73 1.70 3.73
C ALA A 309 6.90 0.42 3.50
N ASP A 310 5.83 0.54 2.71
CA ASP A 310 4.93 -0.52 2.26
C ASP A 310 5.36 -1.20 0.95
N ASP A 311 6.41 -0.71 0.28
CA ASP A 311 6.94 -1.36 -0.91
C ASP A 311 7.25 -2.83 -0.61
N ILE A 312 6.79 -3.72 -1.49
CA ILE A 312 6.85 -5.19 -1.30
C ILE A 312 8.26 -5.69 -1.05
N ALA A 313 9.26 -5.00 -1.56
CA ALA A 313 10.65 -5.31 -1.32
C ALA A 313 11.06 -4.99 0.13
N THR A 314 10.68 -3.82 0.65
CA THR A 314 10.91 -3.39 2.04
C THR A 314 10.19 -4.32 3.01
N ALA A 315 8.93 -4.62 2.70
CA ALA A 315 8.08 -5.54 3.44
C ALA A 315 8.59 -6.97 3.44
N GLY A 316 8.83 -7.56 2.26
CA GLY A 316 9.27 -8.94 2.15
C GLY A 316 10.60 -9.19 2.86
N ILE A 317 11.49 -8.20 2.90
CA ILE A 317 12.78 -8.31 3.61
C ILE A 317 12.68 -8.04 5.11
N LEU A 318 12.03 -6.95 5.54
CA LEU A 318 11.95 -6.64 6.97
C LEU A 318 11.18 -7.69 7.76
N SER A 319 10.19 -8.28 7.10
CA SER A 319 9.04 -8.74 7.84
C SER A 319 8.56 -10.10 7.39
N GLY A 320 8.90 -10.50 6.16
CA GLY A 320 8.34 -11.70 5.54
C GLY A 320 6.83 -11.59 5.30
N PHE A 321 6.27 -10.38 5.45
CA PHE A 321 4.85 -10.21 5.59
C PHE A 321 4.09 -10.33 4.26
N LYS A 322 3.27 -11.38 4.16
CA LYS A 322 2.25 -11.56 3.12
C LYS A 322 1.04 -10.66 3.32
N TRP A 323 0.89 -9.96 4.46
CA TRP A 323 -0.25 -9.06 4.70
C TRP A 323 -0.27 -7.80 3.85
N ILE A 324 0.87 -7.42 3.30
CA ILE A 324 0.91 -6.22 2.47
C ILE A 324 0.12 -6.41 1.19
N GLU A 325 0.17 -7.58 0.56
CA GLU A 325 -0.60 -7.87 -0.65
C GLU A 325 -2.11 -7.59 -0.46
N PRO A 326 -2.80 -8.15 0.55
CA PRO A 326 -4.19 -7.80 0.83
C PRO A 326 -4.39 -6.35 1.28
N ALA A 327 -3.38 -5.64 1.79
CA ALA A 327 -3.47 -4.23 2.17
C ALA A 327 -3.19 -3.23 1.02
N LEU A 328 -2.51 -3.65 -0.07
CA LEU A 328 -2.24 -2.83 -1.25
C LEU A 328 -3.46 -2.05 -1.77
N PRO A 329 -4.68 -2.62 -1.84
CA PRO A 329 -5.84 -1.91 -2.37
C PRO A 329 -6.18 -0.65 -1.57
N PHE A 330 -5.93 -0.68 -0.25
CA PHE A 330 -6.12 0.45 0.65
C PHE A 330 -4.99 1.48 0.52
N MET A 331 -3.74 1.04 0.39
CA MET A 331 -2.59 1.95 0.25
C MET A 331 -2.65 2.70 -1.08
N TYR A 332 -2.99 2.00 -2.17
CA TYR A 332 -3.19 2.61 -3.48
C TYR A 332 -4.48 3.42 -3.59
N PHE A 333 -5.48 3.18 -2.74
CA PHE A 333 -6.65 4.05 -2.63
C PHE A 333 -6.25 5.47 -2.20
N VAL A 334 -5.30 5.64 -1.28
CA VAL A 334 -4.82 6.98 -0.88
C VAL A 334 -4.20 7.70 -2.08
N SER A 335 -3.38 7.00 -2.85
CA SER A 335 -2.78 7.53 -4.09
C SER A 335 -3.85 7.94 -5.12
N GLY A 336 -4.87 7.10 -5.31
CA GLY A 336 -5.98 7.39 -6.22
C GLY A 336 -6.85 8.56 -5.78
N TYR A 337 -7.16 8.65 -4.48
CA TYR A 337 -7.91 9.77 -3.94
C TYR A 337 -7.18 11.10 -4.14
N ARG A 338 -5.86 11.16 -3.83
CA ARG A 338 -5.04 12.37 -4.03
C ARG A 338 -4.97 12.80 -5.50
N ALA A 339 -4.82 11.83 -6.40
CA ALA A 339 -4.89 12.07 -7.83
C ALA A 339 -6.27 12.60 -8.26
N GLY A 340 -7.35 12.04 -7.71
CA GLY A 340 -8.71 12.44 -8.01
C GLY A 340 -9.12 13.81 -7.50
N ILE A 341 -8.56 14.29 -6.39
CA ILE A 341 -8.75 15.68 -5.95
C ILE A 341 -7.78 16.66 -6.64
N GLY A 342 -6.76 16.14 -7.34
CA GLY A 342 -5.73 16.95 -7.99
C GLY A 342 -4.83 17.67 -7.00
N TYR A 343 -4.48 17.00 -5.91
CA TYR A 343 -3.64 17.54 -4.83
C TYR A 343 -2.29 18.03 -5.37
N ARG A 344 -1.80 19.20 -4.94
CA ARG A 344 -0.49 19.75 -5.33
C ARG A 344 0.11 20.61 -4.22
N ASN A 345 1.23 20.20 -3.63
CA ASN A 345 1.86 20.93 -2.52
C ASN A 345 2.71 22.16 -2.93
N GLY A 346 2.77 22.51 -4.21
CA GLY A 346 3.47 23.69 -4.74
C GLY A 346 2.56 24.88 -5.12
N HIS A 347 1.26 24.78 -4.90
CA HIS A 347 0.29 25.84 -5.20
C HIS A 347 0.00 26.70 -3.97
N HIS A 348 0.97 27.53 -3.57
CA HIS A 348 0.66 28.79 -2.91
C HIS A 348 0.36 29.83 -4.00
N GLY A 349 -0.91 30.17 -4.16
CA GLY A 349 -1.29 31.40 -4.85
C GLY A 349 -0.57 32.57 -4.18
N HIS A 350 -0.02 33.47 -5.01
CA HIS A 350 0.54 34.78 -4.65
C HIS A 350 0.74 35.04 -3.14
N LYS A 351 1.92 34.69 -2.63
CA LYS A 351 2.48 35.39 -1.47
C LYS A 351 3.95 35.69 -1.71
N LYS A 352 4.22 36.95 -1.99
CA LYS A 352 5.44 37.59 -1.51
C LYS A 352 5.31 37.57 0.01
N ASP A 353 6.03 36.69 0.67
CA ASP A 353 6.46 36.94 2.04
C ASP A 353 7.96 36.66 2.06
N VAL A 354 8.66 37.76 2.25
CA VAL A 354 10.10 37.90 2.41
C VAL A 354 10.43 37.43 3.83
N ASN A 355 11.52 36.68 3.98
CA ASN A 355 12.21 36.32 5.22
C ASN A 355 11.49 35.40 6.22
N ASN A 356 11.80 34.09 6.14
CA ASN A 356 12.56 33.41 7.19
C ASN A 356 12.81 31.95 6.78
N GLU A 357 14.05 31.68 6.39
CA GLU A 357 14.67 30.36 6.48
C GLU A 357 14.78 29.97 7.97
N LYS A 358 14.58 28.68 8.25
CA LYS A 358 14.50 28.02 9.57
C LYS A 358 13.09 28.05 10.16
N ASP A 359 12.32 27.02 9.84
CA ASP A 359 11.59 26.22 10.82
C ASP A 359 10.89 25.06 10.08
N ILE A 360 11.44 23.85 10.22
CA ILE A 360 10.70 22.62 9.94
C ILE A 360 9.74 22.46 11.13
N PRO A 361 8.41 22.51 10.96
CA PRO A 361 7.54 22.40 12.12
C PRO A 361 7.51 20.94 12.56
N LEU A 362 8.04 20.68 13.76
CA LEU A 362 7.89 19.43 14.54
C LEU A 362 6.43 18.97 14.73
N GLN A 363 5.43 19.78 14.34
CA GLN A 363 4.00 19.43 14.35
C GLN A 363 3.61 18.39 13.29
N SER A 364 4.28 18.31 12.13
CA SER A 364 3.90 17.32 11.11
C SER A 364 4.24 15.89 11.52
N LEU A 365 5.27 15.70 12.35
CA LEU A 365 5.64 14.40 12.91
C LEU A 365 4.62 13.92 13.96
N ALA A 366 4.07 14.81 14.78
CA ALA A 366 3.06 14.47 15.80
C ALA A 366 1.69 14.12 15.18
N GLU A 367 1.33 14.71 14.05
CA GLU A 367 0.07 14.41 13.33
C GLU A 367 0.14 13.10 12.53
N HIS A 368 1.31 12.76 11.99
CA HIS A 368 1.55 11.44 11.39
C HIS A 368 1.53 10.33 12.44
N ASP A 369 2.01 10.60 13.65
CA ASP A 369 1.92 9.69 14.78
C ASP A 369 0.45 9.42 15.18
N ASN A 370 -0.43 10.42 15.07
CA ASN A 370 -1.87 10.25 15.29
C ASN A 370 -2.58 9.50 14.16
N GLN A 371 -2.18 9.66 12.89
CA GLN A 371 -2.74 8.89 11.77
C GLN A 371 -2.28 7.44 11.79
N ILE A 372 -1.02 7.18 12.13
CA ILE A 372 -0.50 5.83 12.34
C ILE A 372 -1.17 5.21 13.57
N LYS A 373 -1.38 5.96 14.66
CA LYS A 373 -2.15 5.50 15.83
C LYS A 373 -3.61 5.22 15.49
N GLU A 374 -4.28 6.03 14.67
CA GLU A 374 -5.65 5.78 14.19
C GLU A 374 -5.73 4.52 13.34
N VAL A 375 -4.83 4.34 12.37
CA VAL A 375 -4.76 3.11 11.55
C VAL A 375 -4.43 1.90 12.42
N THR A 376 -3.47 2.03 13.35
CA THR A 376 -3.13 0.96 14.31
C THR A 376 -4.31 0.67 15.24
N LYS A 377 -5.09 1.68 15.65
CA LYS A 377 -6.28 1.55 16.50
C LYS A 377 -7.46 0.96 15.74
N ILE A 378 -7.63 1.26 14.46
CA ILE A 378 -8.61 0.63 13.57
C ILE A 378 -8.23 -0.85 13.36
N LEU A 379 -6.97 -1.14 13.09
CA LEU A 379 -6.46 -2.51 12.97
C LEU A 379 -6.60 -3.28 14.31
N TYR A 380 -6.33 -2.63 15.44
CA TYR A 380 -6.47 -3.17 16.79
C TYR A 380 -7.94 -3.36 17.22
N ASN A 381 -8.86 -2.47 16.80
CA ASN A 381 -10.30 -2.58 17.08
C ASN A 381 -10.97 -3.62 16.17
N VAL A 382 -10.48 -3.82 14.95
CA VAL A 382 -10.89 -4.93 14.08
C VAL A 382 -10.39 -6.28 14.65
N GLN A 383 -9.27 -6.27 15.38
CA GLN A 383 -8.74 -7.44 16.11
C GLN A 383 -9.49 -7.77 17.42
N ASN A 384 -10.05 -6.79 18.14
CA ASN A 384 -10.66 -7.01 19.46
C ASN A 384 -12.19 -7.15 19.47
N LYS A 385 -12.84 -7.21 18.30
CA LYS A 385 -14.30 -7.46 18.19
C LYS A 385 -14.65 -8.88 17.72
N TYR A 386 -13.68 -9.78 17.68
CA TYR A 386 -13.85 -11.21 17.40
C TYR A 386 -12.88 -12.04 18.24
#